data_AF-A0A9X0TTS5-F1
#
_entry.id   AF-A0A9X0TTS5-F1
#
_cell.length_a   1.000
_cell.length_b   1.000
_cell.length_c   1.000
_cell.angle_alpha   90.00
_cell.angle_beta   90.00
_cell.angle_gamma   90.00
#
_symmetry.space_group_name_H-M   'P 1'
#
loop_
_entity.id
_entity.type
_entity.pdbx_description
1 polymer ?
#
loop_
_entity_poly.entity_id
_entity_poly.type
_entity_poly.pdbx_seq_one_letter_code
_entity_poly.pdbx_strand_id
1 'polypeptide(L)' 'MAFQIDPEKSYEVKLTRPVKRGAFTYKPLNEITMQGKVVVAIIEQEGDEVLDYAREV' A
#
# COMPACT_ATOMS: atom_id res chain seq x y z
N MET A 1 -10.42 -5.44 -6.68
CA MET A 1 -10.59 -6.55 -5.72
C MET A 1 -10.36 -5.93 -4.36
N ALA A 2 -11.34 -5.93 -3.45
CA ALA A 2 -11.15 -5.26 -2.16
C ALA A 2 -10.09 -6.00 -1.33
N PHE A 3 -8.93 -5.39 -1.12
CA PHE A 3 -7.90 -5.91 -0.23
C PHE A 3 -8.38 -5.80 1.22
N GLN A 4 -8.49 -6.94 1.92
CA GLN A 4 -8.71 -6.95 3.37
C GLN A 4 -7.37 -6.79 4.09
N ILE A 5 -7.06 -5.56 4.49
CA ILE A 5 -5.81 -5.19 5.17
C ILE A 5 -6.09 -4.95 6.65
N ASP A 6 -5.37 -5.65 7.52
CA ASP A 6 -5.37 -5.42 8.95
C ASP A 6 -4.47 -4.20 9.28
N PRO A 7 -4.98 -3.13 9.91
CA PRO A 7 -4.19 -1.93 10.22
C PRO A 7 -2.96 -2.18 11.10
N GLU A 8 -2.99 -3.23 11.94
CA GLU A 8 -1.97 -3.49 12.95
C GLU A 8 -0.79 -4.30 12.42
N LYS A 9 -0.97 -5.02 11.32
CA LYS A 9 0.04 -5.92 10.74
C LYS A 9 0.95 -5.22 9.72
N SER A 10 2.01 -5.89 9.33
CA SER A 10 2.89 -5.43 8.24
C SER A 10 2.58 -6.19 6.96
N TYR A 11 2.71 -5.48 5.84
CA TYR A 11 2.47 -6.03 4.52
C TYR A 11 3.62 -5.67 3.61
N GLU A 12 4.13 -6.66 2.91
CA GLU A 12 4.92 -6.42 1.70
C GLU A 12 3.96 -6.07 0.57
N VAL A 13 4.11 -4.87 0.03
CA VAL A 13 3.24 -4.33 -1.01
C VAL A 13 4.03 -3.94 -2.23
N LYS A 14 3.39 -4.08 -3.38
CA LYS A 14 3.87 -3.52 -4.64
C LYS A 14 2.82 -2.57 -5.19
N LEU A 15 3.21 -1.32 -5.41
CA LEU A 15 2.32 -0.31 -5.98
C LEU A 15 2.34 -0.43 -7.51
N THR A 16 1.23 -0.09 -8.17
CA THR A 16 1.14 -0.03 -9.64
C THR A 16 1.60 1.33 -10.18
N ARG A 17 1.52 2.38 -9.36
CA ARG A 17 1.92 3.76 -9.69
C ARG A 17 2.56 4.47 -8.49
N PRO A 18 3.29 5.58 -8.69
CA PRO A 18 3.80 6.37 -7.59
C PRO A 18 2.65 6.98 -6.78
N VAL A 19 2.73 6.87 -5.45
CA VAL A 19 1.73 7.42 -4.51
C VAL A 19 2.40 8.49 -3.66
N LYS A 20 1.77 9.66 -3.57
CA LYS A 20 2.24 10.74 -2.71
C LYS A 20 1.37 10.83 -1.46
N ARG A 21 1.99 10.66 -0.29
CA ARG A 21 1.32 10.78 1.01
C ARG A 21 2.13 11.69 1.92
N GLY A 22 1.63 12.90 2.14
CA GLY A 22 2.36 13.93 2.88
C GLY A 22 3.72 14.25 2.23
N ALA A 23 4.78 14.23 3.03
CA ALA A 23 6.16 14.43 2.56
C ALA A 23 6.77 13.19 1.90
N PHE A 24 6.10 12.03 1.99
CA PHE A 24 6.60 10.77 1.45
C PHE A 24 6.06 10.52 0.05
N THR A 25 6.93 10.06 -0.85
CA THR A 25 6.54 9.54 -2.17
C THR A 25 6.93 8.08 -2.23
N TYR A 26 5.93 7.20 -2.29
CA TYR A 26 6.12 5.78 -2.49
C TYR A 26 6.17 5.49 -3.97
N LYS A 27 7.19 4.76 -4.42
CA LYS A 27 7.38 4.46 -5.84
C LYS A 27 7.14 2.96 -6.08
N PRO A 28 6.50 2.61 -7.21
CA PRO A 28 6.17 1.23 -7.58
C PRO A 28 7.39 0.40 -7.99
N LEU A 29 8.58 0.99 -7.96
CA LEU A 29 9.79 0.39 -8.52
C LEU A 29 10.31 -0.79 -7.69
N ASN A 30 9.85 -0.99 -6.45
CA ASN A 30 10.26 -2.09 -5.57
C ASN A 30 9.09 -2.57 -4.70
N GLU A 31 9.24 -3.79 -4.18
CA GLU A 31 8.44 -4.33 -3.07
C GLU A 31 8.83 -3.55 -1.80
N ILE A 32 7.84 -3.05 -1.06
CA ILE A 32 8.05 -2.23 0.13
C ILE A 32 7.26 -2.84 1.27
N THR A 33 7.90 -3.07 2.41
CA THR A 33 7.18 -3.41 3.64
C THR A 33 6.57 -2.15 4.24
N MET A 34 5.27 -2.18 4.45
CA MET A 34 4.49 -1.08 5.02
C MET A 34 3.55 -1.61 6.10
N GLN A 35 3.33 -0.80 7.14
CA GLN A 35 2.29 -1.12 8.12
C GLN A 35 0.91 -1.04 7.45
N GLY A 36 -0.01 -1.93 7.81
CA GLY A 36 -1.35 -2.04 7.24
C GLY A 36 -2.14 -0.74 7.33
N LYS A 37 -1.98 0.04 8.41
CA LYS A 37 -2.57 1.40 8.52
C LYS A 37 -2.14 2.35 7.39
N VAL A 38 -0.93 2.16 6.85
CA VAL A 38 -0.42 2.93 5.72
C VAL A 38 -1.01 2.43 4.42
N VAL A 39 -1.12 1.12 4.26
CA VAL A 39 -1.72 0.48 3.08
C VAL A 39 -3.21 0.84 2.97
N VAL A 40 -3.97 0.76 4.07
CA VAL A 40 -5.38 1.21 4.13
C VAL A 40 -5.51 2.67 3.69
N ALA A 41 -4.69 3.56 4.26
CA ALA A 41 -4.75 4.97 3.89
C ALA A 41 -4.37 5.23 2.42
N ILE A 42 -3.50 4.41 1.83
CA ILE A 42 -3.17 4.48 0.41
C ILE A 42 -4.36 4.04 -0.44
N ILE A 43 -5.03 2.94 -0.07
CA ILE A 43 -6.24 2.45 -0.75
C ILE A 43 -7.37 3.49 -0.66
N GLU A 44 -7.59 4.10 0.51
CA GLU A 44 -8.62 5.12 0.70
C GLU A 44 -8.38 6.38 -0.14
N GLN A 45 -7.10 6.74 -0.35
CA GLN A 45 -6.73 7.93 -1.11
C GLN A 45 -6.74 7.69 -2.63
N GLU A 46 -6.21 6.56 -3.09
CA GLU A 46 -5.89 6.31 -4.51
C GLU A 46 -6.76 5.22 -5.14
N GLY A 47 -7.57 4.51 -4.35
CA GLY A 47 -8.31 3.32 -4.78
C GLY A 47 -7.51 2.01 -4.63
N ASP A 48 -8.21 0.87 -4.65
CA ASP A 48 -7.61 -0.47 -4.54
C ASP A 48 -6.73 -0.83 -5.74
N GLU A 49 -6.98 -0.24 -6.90
CA GLU A 49 -6.20 -0.38 -8.15
C GLU A 49 -4.72 0.03 -8.04
N VAL A 50 -4.37 0.77 -6.98
CA VAL A 50 -3.00 1.23 -6.74
C VAL A 50 -2.06 0.12 -6.25
N LEU A 51 -2.63 -1.00 -5.80
CA LEU A 51 -1.89 -2.16 -5.31
C LEU A 51 -1.87 -3.26 -6.37
N ASP A 52 -0.67 -3.67 -6.76
CA ASP A 52 -0.44 -4.86 -7.60
C ASP A 52 -0.65 -6.12 -6.75
N TYR A 53 -0.07 -6.14 -5.54
CA TYR A 53 -0.37 -7.13 -4.50
C TYR A 53 -0.05 -6.58 -3.10
N ALA A 54 -0.63 -7.22 -2.08
CA ALA A 54 -0.30 -7.00 -0.69
C ALA A 54 -0.24 -8.36 0.05
N ARG A 55 0.89 -8.67 0.67
CA ARG A 55 1.12 -9.92 1.41
C ARG A 55 1.52 -9.62 2.84
N GLU A 56 0.80 -10.20 3.81
CA GLU A 56 1.13 -10.09 5.23
C GLU A 56 2.50 -10.72 5.53
N VAL A 57 3.31 -10.03 6.34
CA VAL A 57 4.65 -10.45 6.80
C VAL A 57 4.84 -10.26 8.29
#